data_AF-A0A959EYH0-F1
#
_entry.id   AF-A0A959EYH0-F1
#
_cell.length_a   1.000
_cell.length_b   1.000
_cell.length_c   1.000
_cell.angle_alpha   90.00
_cell.angle_beta   90.00
_cell.angle_gamma   90.00
#
_symmetry.space_group_name_H-M   'P 1'
#
loop_
_entity.id
_entity.type
_entity.pdbx_description
1 polymer ?
#
loop_
_entity_poly.entity_id
_entity_poly.type
_entity_poly.pdbx_seq_one_letter_code
_entity_poly.pdbx_strand_id
1 'polypeptide(L)'
;YGALFYYGLFISPNQMKRLLVGFTKIRFLKQYRKKAVELGNDMILASKEMKRQRWTFHLGAFLSTAIAWSCRFLLLNCLIIAFAATMTTDFWSQFALYARLETMFVIIAFSPTPGGAGFVEFLFGGFLSDYVTLETRAVVISTIWRLLAYYSYLLAGVIVIPNWIRKIMNERQRRRLAQATQE
;
A
#
# COMPACT_ATOMS: atom_id res chain seq x y z
N TYR A 1 2.09 -7.79 -15.82
CA TYR A 1 2.00 -8.65 -14.61
C TYR A 1 0.65 -8.53 -13.91
N GLY A 2 0.04 -7.34 -13.76
CA GLY A 2 -1.25 -7.16 -13.08
C GLY A 2 -2.42 -7.99 -13.63
N ALA A 3 -2.54 -8.12 -14.96
CA ALA A 3 -3.57 -8.96 -15.58
C ALA A 3 -3.44 -10.46 -15.24
N LEU A 4 -2.21 -10.97 -15.12
CA LEU A 4 -1.92 -12.35 -14.70
C LEU A 4 -2.35 -12.57 -13.25
N PHE A 5 -2.02 -11.64 -12.36
CA PHE A 5 -2.47 -11.67 -10.96
C PHE A 5 -3.99 -11.58 -10.85
N TYR A 6 -4.61 -10.65 -11.58
CA TYR A 6 -6.07 -10.52 -11.63
C TYR A 6 -6.72 -11.82 -12.10
N TYR A 7 -6.24 -12.40 -13.20
CA TYR A 7 -6.75 -13.67 -13.71
C TYR A 7 -6.56 -14.82 -12.72
N GLY A 8 -5.38 -14.91 -12.09
CA GLY A 8 -5.05 -15.97 -11.13
C GLY A 8 -5.84 -15.89 -9.82
N LEU A 9 -6.05 -14.67 -9.28
CA LEU A 9 -6.76 -14.45 -8.02
C LEU A 9 -8.28 -14.44 -8.18
N PHE A 10 -8.78 -13.82 -9.24
CA PHE A 10 -10.21 -13.61 -9.42
C PHE A 10 -10.79 -14.70 -10.31
N ILE A 11 -10.25 -14.97 -11.49
CA ILE A 11 -10.89 -15.90 -12.43
C ILE A 11 -10.63 -17.36 -12.04
N SER A 12 -9.39 -17.69 -11.65
CA SER A 12 -8.96 -19.07 -11.39
C SER A 12 -8.25 -19.27 -10.03
N PRO A 13 -8.88 -18.92 -8.89
CA PRO A 13 -8.23 -19.02 -7.57
C PRO A 13 -7.78 -20.46 -7.21
N ASN A 14 -8.42 -21.48 -7.79
CA ASN A 14 -7.99 -22.88 -7.67
C ASN A 14 -6.60 -23.13 -8.27
N GLN A 15 -6.26 -22.49 -9.40
CA GLN A 15 -4.95 -22.59 -10.02
C GLN A 15 -3.89 -21.90 -9.15
N MET A 16 -4.21 -20.72 -8.61
CA MET A 16 -3.34 -19.99 -7.69
C MET A 16 -3.08 -20.79 -6.40
N LYS A 17 -4.11 -21.43 -5.81
CA LYS A 17 -3.92 -22.36 -4.68
C LYS A 17 -3.00 -23.52 -5.04
N ARG A 18 -3.18 -24.13 -6.23
CA ARG A 18 -2.34 -25.24 -6.69
C ARG A 18 -0.88 -24.81 -6.84
N LEU A 19 -0.64 -23.61 -7.36
CA LEU A 19 0.69 -23.02 -7.52
C LEU A 19 1.34 -22.77 -6.15
N LEU A 20 0.60 -22.14 -5.23
CA LEU A 20 1.04 -21.86 -3.86
C LEU A 20 1.38 -23.14 -3.07
N VAL A 21 0.50 -24.15 -3.12
CA VAL A 21 0.76 -25.47 -2.51
C VAL A 21 1.88 -26.21 -3.24
N GLY A 22 2.01 -26.03 -4.55
CA GLY A 22 3.10 -26.56 -5.37
C GLY A 22 4.47 -26.09 -4.89
N PHE A 23 4.61 -24.81 -4.58
CA PHE A 23 5.84 -24.25 -4.00
C PHE A 23 6.19 -24.85 -2.64
N THR A 24 5.19 -25.23 -1.84
CA THR A 24 5.44 -25.90 -0.54
C THR A 24 5.94 -27.34 -0.64
N LYS A 25 6.10 -27.90 -1.85
CA LYS A 25 6.76 -29.20 -2.05
C LYS A 25 8.28 -29.14 -1.82
N ILE A 26 8.87 -27.94 -1.84
CA ILE A 26 10.30 -27.74 -1.55
C ILE A 26 10.61 -28.15 -0.11
N ARG A 27 11.72 -28.87 0.11
CA ARG A 27 12.08 -29.49 1.40
C ARG A 27 11.95 -28.55 2.60
N PHE A 28 12.38 -27.29 2.45
CA PHE A 28 12.33 -26.28 3.53
C PHE A 28 10.91 -25.72 3.79
N LEU A 29 10.04 -25.68 2.77
CA LEU A 29 8.69 -25.12 2.89
C LEU A 29 7.63 -26.14 3.29
N LYS A 30 8.00 -27.42 3.39
CA LYS A 30 7.07 -28.52 3.72
C LYS A 30 6.36 -28.31 5.06
N GLN A 31 7.03 -27.71 6.03
CA GLN A 31 6.44 -27.34 7.33
C GLN A 31 5.31 -26.30 7.23
N TYR A 32 5.35 -25.44 6.21
CA TYR A 32 4.34 -24.39 5.99
C TYR A 32 3.18 -24.86 5.11
N ARG A 33 3.20 -26.11 4.63
CA ARG A 33 2.19 -26.65 3.71
C ARG A 33 0.77 -26.55 4.27
N LYS A 34 0.56 -26.80 5.56
CA LYS A 34 -0.78 -26.67 6.18
C LYS A 34 -1.29 -25.23 6.09
N LYS A 35 -0.46 -24.25 6.45
CA LYS A 35 -0.79 -22.81 6.35
C LYS A 35 -1.02 -22.39 4.90
N ALA A 36 -0.24 -22.92 3.96
CA ALA A 36 -0.41 -22.62 2.54
C ALA A 36 -1.73 -23.17 1.97
N VAL A 37 -2.15 -24.38 2.40
CA VAL A 37 -3.46 -24.93 2.03
C VAL A 37 -4.60 -24.08 2.59
N GLU A 38 -4.49 -23.64 3.86
CA GLU A 38 -5.46 -22.77 4.52
C GLU A 38 -5.56 -21.42 3.82
N LEU A 39 -4.43 -20.73 3.60
CA LEU A 39 -4.36 -19.48 2.84
C LEU A 39 -4.98 -19.61 1.44
N GLY A 40 -4.71 -20.72 0.75
CA GLY A 40 -5.29 -20.99 -0.56
C GLY A 40 -6.82 -21.20 -0.52
N ASN A 41 -7.35 -21.81 0.54
CA ASN A 41 -8.79 -21.93 0.74
C ASN A 41 -9.44 -20.57 1.03
N ASP A 42 -8.82 -19.78 1.91
CA ASP A 42 -9.29 -18.44 2.27
C ASP A 42 -9.31 -17.53 1.04
N MET A 43 -8.31 -17.63 0.18
CA MET A 43 -8.24 -16.89 -1.08
C MET A 43 -9.36 -17.30 -2.05
N ILE A 44 -9.70 -18.59 -2.16
CA ILE A 44 -10.85 -19.04 -2.96
C ILE A 44 -12.16 -18.48 -2.39
N LEU A 45 -12.33 -18.55 -1.07
CA LEU A 45 -13.51 -18.03 -0.39
C LEU A 45 -13.66 -16.51 -0.60
N ALA A 46 -12.57 -15.76 -0.37
CA ALA A 46 -12.53 -14.32 -0.57
C ALA A 46 -12.80 -13.93 -2.03
N SER A 47 -12.26 -14.67 -3.00
CA SER A 47 -12.52 -14.45 -4.43
C SER A 47 -14.00 -14.67 -4.77
N LYS A 48 -14.62 -15.73 -4.23
CA LYS A 48 -16.04 -16.01 -4.43
C LYS A 48 -16.93 -14.92 -3.82
N GLU A 49 -16.60 -14.48 -2.60
CA GLU A 49 -17.33 -13.40 -1.91
C GLU A 49 -17.19 -12.09 -2.66
N MET A 50 -15.97 -11.74 -3.08
CA MET A 50 -15.69 -10.51 -3.80
C MET A 50 -16.38 -10.46 -5.16
N LYS A 51 -16.50 -11.59 -5.88
CA LYS A 51 -17.30 -11.66 -7.12
C LYS A 51 -18.80 -11.47 -6.91
N ARG A 52 -19.30 -11.73 -5.70
CA ARG A 52 -20.72 -11.58 -5.35
C ARG A 52 -21.09 -10.15 -4.96
N GLN A 53 -20.09 -9.30 -4.69
CA GLN A 53 -20.30 -7.91 -4.34
C GLN A 53 -20.86 -7.11 -5.53
N ARG A 54 -21.59 -6.03 -5.21
CA ARG A 54 -22.18 -5.15 -6.23
C ARG A 54 -21.10 -4.33 -6.94
N TRP A 55 -21.35 -3.94 -8.20
CA TRP A 55 -20.42 -3.09 -8.95
C TRP A 55 -20.05 -1.78 -8.22
N THR A 56 -20.98 -1.20 -7.47
CA THR A 56 -20.74 0.00 -6.65
C THR A 56 -19.67 -0.21 -5.58
N PHE A 57 -19.55 -1.42 -5.03
CA PHE A 57 -18.48 -1.77 -4.09
C PHE A 57 -17.11 -1.73 -4.79
N HIS A 58 -17.00 -2.33 -5.97
CA HIS A 58 -15.75 -2.33 -6.74
C HIS A 58 -15.36 -0.93 -7.19
N LEU A 59 -16.31 -0.15 -7.72
CA LEU A 59 -16.07 1.23 -8.11
C LEU A 59 -15.70 2.10 -6.91
N GLY A 60 -16.38 1.93 -5.78
CA GLY A 60 -16.08 2.64 -4.53
C GLY A 60 -14.67 2.32 -4.03
N ALA A 61 -14.27 1.05 -4.03
CA ALA A 61 -12.91 0.65 -3.63
C ALA A 61 -11.83 1.20 -4.58
N PHE A 62 -12.08 1.13 -5.90
CA PHE A 62 -11.17 1.68 -6.90
C PHE A 62 -11.02 3.20 -6.75
N LEU A 63 -12.14 3.92 -6.68
CA LEU A 63 -12.12 5.38 -6.60
C LEU A 63 -11.55 5.87 -5.27
N SER A 64 -11.86 5.19 -4.16
CA SER A 64 -11.25 5.51 -2.85
C SER A 64 -9.74 5.35 -2.89
N THR A 65 -9.24 4.30 -3.55
CA THR A 65 -7.81 4.06 -3.73
C THR A 65 -7.20 5.14 -4.61
N ALA A 66 -7.80 5.41 -5.77
CA ALA A 66 -7.33 6.44 -6.70
C ALA A 66 -7.26 7.82 -6.04
N ILE A 67 -8.32 8.23 -5.35
CA ILE A 67 -8.38 9.51 -4.61
C ILE A 67 -7.30 9.55 -3.52
N ALA A 68 -7.14 8.48 -2.73
CA ALA A 68 -6.12 8.44 -1.68
C ALA A 68 -4.69 8.62 -2.26
N TRP A 69 -4.39 7.96 -3.38
CA TRP A 69 -3.12 8.12 -4.08
C TRP A 69 -2.97 9.51 -4.70
N SER A 70 -4.00 10.04 -5.36
CA SER A 70 -3.98 11.40 -5.91
C SER A 70 -3.76 12.45 -4.82
N CYS A 71 -4.45 12.35 -3.68
CA CYS A 71 -4.23 13.25 -2.53
C CYS A 71 -2.80 13.17 -2.00
N ARG A 72 -2.20 11.96 -1.94
CA ARG A 72 -0.81 11.78 -1.51
C ARG A 72 0.17 12.51 -2.43
N PHE A 73 -0.03 12.44 -3.74
CA PHE A 73 0.85 13.10 -4.72
C PHE A 73 0.58 14.61 -4.80
N LEU A 74 -0.69 15.02 -4.71
CA LEU A 74 -1.07 16.44 -4.63
C LEU A 74 -0.47 17.10 -3.39
N LEU A 75 -0.44 16.43 -2.24
CA LEU A 75 0.22 16.95 -1.04
C LEU A 75 1.70 17.27 -1.31
N LEU A 76 2.42 16.37 -2.00
CA LEU A 76 3.82 16.60 -2.35
C LEU A 76 3.97 17.72 -3.38
N ASN A 77 3.09 17.78 -4.38
CA ASN A 77 3.06 18.85 -5.38
C ASN A 77 2.86 20.22 -4.71
N CYS A 78 1.85 20.37 -3.85
CA CYS A 78 1.60 21.58 -3.07
C CYS A 78 2.80 21.96 -2.19
N LEU A 79 3.47 20.98 -1.59
CA LEU A 79 4.65 21.22 -0.77
C LEU A 79 5.82 21.74 -1.63
N ILE A 80 6.01 21.21 -2.84
CA ILE A 80 7.02 21.73 -3.77
C ILE A 80 6.70 23.17 -4.17
N ILE A 81 5.45 23.49 -4.52
CA ILE A 81 5.02 24.87 -4.83
C ILE A 81 5.32 25.81 -3.66
N ALA A 82 4.99 25.40 -2.42
CA ALA A 82 5.17 26.23 -1.23
C ALA A 82 6.64 26.60 -0.97
N PHE A 83 7.60 25.74 -1.34
CA PHE A 83 9.04 25.96 -1.14
C PHE A 83 9.78 26.42 -2.41
N ALA A 84 9.16 26.31 -3.59
CA ALA A 84 9.70 26.75 -4.88
C ALA A 84 9.00 28.05 -5.34
N ALA A 85 9.33 29.16 -4.66
CA ALA A 85 8.70 30.47 -4.83
C ALA A 85 8.77 31.08 -6.25
N THR A 86 9.58 30.54 -7.16
CA THR A 86 9.75 31.01 -8.54
C THR A 86 9.02 30.17 -9.59
N MET A 87 8.23 29.16 -9.19
CA MET A 87 7.53 28.29 -10.13
C MET A 87 6.21 28.91 -10.60
N THR A 88 5.92 28.81 -11.90
CA THR A 88 4.63 29.23 -12.43
C THR A 88 3.54 28.25 -11.99
N THR A 89 2.42 28.77 -11.50
CA THR A 89 1.27 27.98 -11.01
C THR A 89 0.31 27.57 -12.12
N ASP A 90 0.79 27.47 -13.36
CA ASP A 90 -0.02 27.14 -14.52
C ASP A 90 -0.47 25.67 -14.47
N PHE A 91 -1.68 25.38 -14.96
CA PHE A 91 -2.20 24.02 -14.95
C PHE A 91 -1.25 23.00 -15.61
N TRP A 92 -0.65 23.37 -16.75
CA TRP A 92 0.25 22.49 -17.48
C TRP A 92 1.56 22.22 -16.75
N SER A 93 2.15 23.21 -16.09
CA SER A 93 3.38 23.03 -15.32
C SER A 93 3.12 22.15 -14.09
N GLN A 94 1.98 22.36 -13.41
CA GLN A 94 1.59 21.56 -12.25
C GLN A 94 1.23 20.12 -12.64
N PHE A 95 0.56 19.91 -13.77
CA PHE A 95 0.29 18.58 -14.29
C PHE A 95 1.57 17.85 -14.70
N ALA A 96 2.53 18.54 -15.34
CA ALA A 96 3.82 17.97 -15.68
C ALA A 96 4.63 17.57 -14.43
N LEU A 97 4.64 18.41 -13.39
CA LEU A 97 5.24 18.09 -12.10
C LEU A 97 4.56 16.88 -11.47
N TYR A 98 3.22 16.85 -11.45
CA TYR A 98 2.44 15.74 -10.92
C TYR A 98 2.75 14.42 -11.63
N ALA A 99 2.78 14.39 -12.97
CA ALA A 99 3.15 13.22 -13.76
C ALA A 99 4.59 12.75 -13.50
N ARG A 100 5.52 13.71 -13.28
CA ARG A 100 6.91 13.41 -12.92
C ARG A 100 7.00 12.76 -11.53
N LEU A 101 6.24 13.26 -10.56
CA LEU A 101 6.16 12.67 -9.21
C LEU A 101 5.58 11.24 -9.23
N GLU A 102 4.54 11.00 -10.03
CA GLU A 102 4.00 9.64 -10.21
C GLU A 102 5.04 8.69 -10.81
N THR A 103 5.72 9.12 -11.88
CA THR A 103 6.78 8.33 -12.54
C THR A 103 7.91 8.00 -11.56
N MET A 104 8.36 9.00 -10.80
CA MET A 104 9.39 8.82 -9.77
C MET A 104 8.95 7.79 -8.72
N PHE A 105 7.68 7.82 -8.30
CA PHE A 105 7.17 6.88 -7.30
C PHE A 105 7.05 5.45 -7.84
N VAL A 106 6.70 5.28 -9.12
CA VAL A 106 6.74 3.97 -9.78
C VAL A 106 8.16 3.41 -9.77
N ILE A 107 9.18 4.23 -10.06
CA ILE A 107 10.59 3.81 -9.97
C ILE A 107 10.96 3.39 -8.54
N ILE A 108 10.53 4.15 -7.53
CA ILE A 108 10.77 3.82 -6.11
C ILE A 108 10.10 2.50 -5.73
N ALA A 109 8.92 2.18 -6.27
CA ALA A 109 8.22 0.93 -5.97
C ALA A 109 9.01 -0.32 -6.42
N PHE A 110 9.90 -0.19 -7.41
CA PHE A 110 10.82 -1.25 -7.82
C PHE A 110 12.16 -1.20 -7.08
N SER A 111 12.40 -0.22 -6.20
CA SER A 111 13.63 -0.12 -5.42
C SER A 111 13.66 -1.21 -4.34
N PRO A 112 14.77 -1.98 -4.22
CA PRO A 112 14.93 -2.99 -3.19
C PRO A 112 15.19 -2.38 -1.80
N THR A 113 15.21 -1.06 -1.66
CA THR A 113 15.48 -0.38 -0.39
C THR A 113 14.22 -0.30 0.48
N PRO A 114 14.24 -0.79 1.73
CA PRO A 114 13.08 -0.68 2.63
C PRO A 114 12.78 0.80 2.88
N GLY A 115 11.56 1.22 2.53
CA GLY A 115 11.13 2.62 2.65
C GLY A 115 11.66 3.57 1.57
N GLY A 116 12.40 3.07 0.57
CA GLY A 116 12.85 3.87 -0.58
C GLY A 116 13.88 4.96 -0.26
N ALA A 117 14.43 5.00 0.95
CA ALA A 117 15.03 6.23 1.49
C ALA A 117 16.20 6.78 0.65
N GLY A 118 17.16 5.93 0.27
CA GLY A 118 18.31 6.34 -0.54
C GLY A 118 17.99 6.59 -2.02
N PHE A 119 17.00 5.87 -2.56
CA PHE A 119 16.53 6.08 -3.94
C PHE A 119 15.74 7.38 -4.07
N VAL A 120 14.99 7.75 -3.04
CA VAL A 120 14.25 9.00 -2.96
C VAL A 120 15.21 10.18 -3.02
N GLU A 121 16.28 10.21 -2.21
CA GLU A 121 17.23 11.33 -2.21
C GLU A 121 17.94 11.49 -3.56
N PHE A 122 18.40 10.38 -4.15
CA PHE A 122 18.99 10.38 -5.49
C PHE A 122 18.01 10.88 -6.57
N LEU A 123 16.78 10.39 -6.56
CA LEU A 123 15.76 10.79 -7.53
C LEU A 123 15.26 12.23 -7.30
N PHE A 124 15.19 12.73 -6.06
CA PHE A 124 14.86 14.14 -5.81
C PHE A 124 15.95 15.05 -6.40
N GLY A 125 17.23 14.70 -6.26
CA GLY A 125 18.33 15.44 -6.88
C GLY A 125 18.28 15.45 -8.41
N GLY A 126 17.94 14.32 -9.05
CA GLY A 126 17.92 14.20 -10.52
C GLY A 126 16.60 14.59 -11.21
N PHE A 127 15.44 14.21 -10.65
CA PHE A 127 14.13 14.47 -11.25
C PHE A 127 13.58 15.85 -10.89
N LEU A 128 13.98 16.42 -9.76
CA LEU A 128 13.46 17.71 -9.29
C LEU A 128 14.51 18.83 -9.32
N SER A 129 15.70 18.60 -9.91
CA SER A 129 16.73 19.63 -10.11
C SER A 129 16.18 20.89 -10.79
N ASP A 130 15.31 20.71 -11.77
CA ASP A 130 14.72 21.80 -12.57
C ASP A 130 13.70 22.62 -11.76
N TYR A 131 13.13 22.03 -10.72
CA TYR A 131 12.08 22.63 -9.89
C TYR A 131 12.60 23.14 -8.54
N VAL A 132 13.67 22.53 -8.03
CA VAL A 132 14.25 22.81 -6.71
C VAL A 132 15.74 23.06 -6.89
N THR A 133 16.11 24.31 -7.11
CA THR A 133 17.48 24.75 -7.45
C THR A 133 18.50 24.65 -6.31
N LEU A 134 18.09 24.24 -5.10
CA LEU A 134 19.01 23.96 -3.99
C LEU A 134 18.69 22.59 -3.40
N GLU A 135 19.68 21.70 -3.35
CA GLU A 135 19.57 20.35 -2.77
C GLU A 135 19.01 20.38 -1.33
N THR A 136 19.38 21.40 -0.55
CA THR A 136 18.87 21.62 0.81
C THR A 136 17.35 21.76 0.88
N ARG A 137 16.72 22.40 -0.13
CA ARG A 137 15.26 22.54 -0.18
C ARG A 137 14.56 21.21 -0.47
N ALA A 138 15.15 20.37 -1.32
CA ALA A 138 14.60 19.06 -1.66
C ALA A 138 14.57 18.12 -0.44
N VAL A 139 15.63 18.14 0.38
CA VAL A 139 15.71 17.35 1.62
C VAL A 139 14.65 17.79 2.63
N VAL A 140 14.44 19.09 2.80
CA VAL A 140 13.40 19.63 3.71
C VAL A 140 12.00 19.23 3.25
N ILE A 141 11.68 19.40 1.96
CA ILE A 141 10.39 18.99 1.36
C ILE A 141 10.17 17.48 1.58
N SER A 142 11.15 16.64 1.25
CA SER A 142 11.07 15.19 1.42
C SER A 142 10.84 14.79 2.88
N THR A 143 11.50 15.46 3.82
CA THR A 143 11.34 15.21 5.26
C THR A 143 9.95 15.57 5.75
N ILE A 144 9.44 16.76 5.39
CA ILE A 144 8.09 17.20 5.76
C ILE A 144 7.04 16.28 5.14
N TRP A 145 7.21 15.89 3.88
CA TRP A 145 6.33 14.94 3.22
C TRP A 145 6.31 13.58 3.93
N ARG A 146 7.46 13.06 4.38
CA ARG A 146 7.50 11.82 5.18
C ARG A 146 6.81 11.98 6.53
N LEU A 147 6.96 13.12 7.20
CA LEU A 147 6.23 13.44 8.44
C LEU A 147 4.71 13.38 8.22
N LEU A 148 4.22 14.04 7.18
CA LEU A 148 2.79 14.14 6.92
C LEU A 148 2.20 12.87 6.32
N ALA A 149 2.90 12.20 5.41
CA ALA A 149 2.34 11.13 4.59
C ALA A 149 2.79 9.72 5.00
N TYR A 150 3.70 9.59 5.97
CA TYR A 150 4.16 8.29 6.48
C TYR A 150 4.11 8.22 8.01
N TYR A 151 4.73 9.18 8.71
CA TYR A 151 4.79 9.14 10.17
C TYR A 151 3.44 9.40 10.85
N SER A 152 2.56 10.21 10.24
CA SER A 152 1.17 10.39 10.71
C SER A 152 0.39 9.07 10.80
N TYR A 153 0.52 8.20 9.79
CA TYR A 153 -0.12 6.89 9.77
C TYR A 153 0.49 5.92 10.79
N LEU A 154 1.79 5.99 11.03
CA LEU A 154 2.44 5.21 12.08
C LEU A 154 1.94 5.61 13.47
N LEU A 155 1.83 6.92 13.75
CA LEU A 155 1.27 7.41 15.01
C LEU A 155 -0.18 6.93 15.21
N ALA A 156 -1.01 7.02 14.16
CA ALA A 156 -2.36 6.46 14.20
C ALA A 156 -2.35 4.95 14.47
N GLY A 157 -1.43 4.21 13.83
CA GLY A 157 -1.26 2.77 14.02
C GLY A 157 -0.90 2.38 15.46
N VAL A 158 -0.03 3.14 16.12
CA VAL A 158 0.36 2.92 17.53
C VAL A 158 -0.85 2.98 18.47
N ILE A 159 -1.87 3.79 18.16
CA ILE A 159 -3.07 3.92 18.97
C ILE A 159 -4.11 2.85 18.59
N VAL A 160 -4.33 2.66 17.28
CA VAL A 160 -5.40 1.79 16.78
C VAL A 160 -5.09 0.30 16.98
N ILE A 161 -3.85 -0.12 16.71
CA ILE A 161 -3.48 -1.56 16.72
C ILE A 161 -3.62 -2.17 18.12
N PRO A 162 -3.10 -1.59 19.22
CA PRO A 162 -3.24 -2.18 20.55
C PRO A 162 -4.71 -2.27 20.99
N ASN A 163 -5.50 -1.25 20.68
CA ASN A 163 -6.93 -1.22 21.02
C ASN A 163 -7.71 -2.30 20.26
N TRP A 164 -7.41 -2.49 18.98
CA TRP A 164 -8.01 -3.55 18.16
C TRP A 164 -7.59 -4.95 18.64
N ILE A 165 -6.30 -5.17 18.93
CA ILE A 165 -5.80 -6.44 19.46
C ILE A 165 -6.48 -6.77 20.79
N ARG A 166 -6.55 -5.79 21.71
CA ARG A 166 -7.20 -5.95 23.02
C ARG A 166 -8.67 -6.35 22.87
N LYS A 167 -9.39 -5.71 21.93
CA LYS A 167 -10.78 -6.05 21.63
C LYS A 167 -10.92 -7.51 21.16
N ILE A 168 -10.10 -7.95 20.21
CA ILE A 168 -10.13 -9.33 19.70
C ILE A 168 -9.79 -10.35 20.78
N MET A 169 -8.78 -10.08 21.61
CA MET A 169 -8.40 -10.97 22.71
C MET A 169 -9.54 -11.11 23.71
N ASN A 170 -10.19 -10.00 24.09
CA ASN A 170 -11.33 -10.01 24.99
C ASN A 170 -12.54 -10.77 24.41
N GLU A 171 -12.84 -10.58 23.11
CA GLU A 171 -13.90 -11.32 22.43
C GLU A 171 -13.62 -12.83 22.40
N ARG A 172 -12.38 -13.23 22.10
CA ARG A 172 -11.98 -14.65 22.13
C ARG A 172 -12.10 -15.25 23.53
N GLN A 173 -11.69 -14.52 24.56
CA GLN A 173 -11.80 -14.99 25.96
C GLN A 173 -13.25 -15.17 26.38
N ARG A 174 -14.14 -14.21 26.03
CA ARG A 174 -15.58 -14.33 26.31
C ARG A 174 -16.21 -15.54 25.61
N ARG A 175 -15.85 -15.81 24.35
CA ARG A 175 -16.36 -16.99 23.62
C ARG A 175 -15.94 -18.31 24.27
N ARG A 176 -14.70 -18.42 24.76
CA ARG A 176 -14.22 -19.60 25.48
C ARG A 176 -14.96 -19.82 26.80
N LEU A 177 -15.19 -18.76 27.57
CA LEU A 177 -15.95 -18.84 28.82
C LEU A 177 -17.41 -19.27 28.58
N ALA A 178 -18.05 -18.72 27.55
CA ALA A 178 -19.43 -19.11 27.20
C ALA A 178 -19.55 -20.59 26.79
N GLN A 179 -18.53 -21.14 26.12
CA GLN A 179 -18.48 -22.57 25.78
C GLN A 179 -18.28 -23.45 27.02
N ALA A 180 -17.45 -23.02 27.97
CA ALA A 180 -17.19 -23.77 29.22
C ALA A 180 -18.35 -23.77 30.22
N THR A 181 -19.30 -22.83 30.12
CA THR A 181 -20.53 -22.81 30.97
C THR A 181 -21.67 -23.64 30.36
N GLN A 182 -21.53 -24.09 29.10
CA GLN A 182 -22.52 -24.93 28.40
C GLN A 182 -22.20 -26.44 28.47
N GLU A 183 -21.03 -26.82 28.98
CA GLU A 183 -20.61 -28.19 29.30
C GLU A 183 -20.85 -28.48 30.79
#